data_AF-A0A084A9J1-F1
#
_entry.id   AF-A0A084A9J1-F1
#
_cell.length_a   1.000
_cell.length_b   1.000
_cell.length_c   1.000
_cell.angle_alpha   90.00
_cell.angle_beta   90.00
_cell.angle_gamma   90.00
#
_symmetry.space_group_name_H-M   'P 1'
#
loop_
_entity.id
_entity.type
_entity.pdbx_description
1 polymer ?
#
loop_
_entity_poly.entity_id
_entity_poly.type
_entity_poly.pdbx_seq_one_letter_code
_entity_poly.pdbx_strand_id
1 'polypeptide(L)'
;MTSFNFRKADNRYKELFFQFPKVLYYSQKYKKKLSLSAKAAYMVLMDREEYSLKNEWIDEDGNVYFIFTNQELADLLDVSPRTVINIKKELENANLLLQKKMGFNPKTGKNEPNRLYLAELEVSATDVYLRGEYDKKVPQSLATSGSANSAHPHSSVEELPQTLATSGGANSALNLYNNFLDTSLDNIKDTQELDFSSYNFSEAQLKAQNQDLVKNSKSFLKEGTHELFLSEEAINLLQMWCNSPQQLRKMVGIILNAKNAVCKENEELGVFFVLEEEALQEKILNTLRRYFNAIRTKENKITNYENYLFGSMKNMFAEYWNNQALKQRLN
;
A
#
# COMPACT_ATOMS: atom_id res chain seq x y z
N MET A 1 20.28 10.18 -27.74
CA MET A 1 20.31 8.84 -27.10
C MET A 1 20.39 9.05 -25.60
N THR A 2 19.45 8.53 -24.82
CA THR A 2 19.53 8.50 -23.35
C THR A 2 20.28 7.24 -22.92
N SER A 3 21.33 7.38 -22.13
CA SER A 3 22.11 6.25 -21.61
C SER A 3 21.33 5.51 -20.53
N PHE A 4 21.23 4.18 -20.64
CA PHE A 4 20.54 3.37 -19.64
C PHE A 4 21.38 3.28 -18.36
N ASN A 5 20.88 3.90 -17.29
CA ASN A 5 21.57 3.97 -16.00
C ASN A 5 21.37 2.69 -15.17
N PHE A 6 22.12 1.64 -15.51
CA PHE A 6 22.25 0.42 -14.70
C PHE A 6 22.54 0.76 -13.21
N ARG A 7 21.99 -0.04 -12.28
CA ARG A 7 22.43 -0.01 -10.87
C ARG A 7 23.84 -0.61 -10.79
N LYS A 8 24.85 0.25 -10.71
CA LYS A 8 26.26 -0.09 -10.47
C LYS A 8 26.50 -0.35 -8.97
N ALA A 9 27.61 -0.99 -8.61
CA ALA A 9 27.92 -1.34 -7.21
C ALA A 9 27.99 -0.14 -6.24
N ASP A 10 28.28 1.07 -6.73
CA ASP A 10 28.22 2.34 -5.97
C ASP A 10 26.79 2.78 -5.59
N ASN A 11 25.80 1.88 -5.58
CA ASN A 11 24.39 2.21 -5.38
C ASN A 11 24.05 2.68 -3.95
N ARG A 12 25.01 2.67 -3.01
CA ARG A 12 24.82 2.96 -1.56
C ARG A 12 24.01 4.23 -1.29
N TYR A 13 24.27 5.32 -2.02
CA TYR A 13 23.55 6.59 -1.85
C TYR A 13 22.08 6.54 -2.30
N LYS A 14 21.66 5.55 -3.10
CA LYS A 14 20.25 5.30 -3.47
C LYS A 14 19.55 4.29 -2.55
N GLU A 15 20.26 3.82 -1.54
CA GLU A 15 19.79 2.92 -0.47
C GLU A 15 19.82 3.61 0.90
N LEU A 16 20.14 4.90 0.94
CA LEU A 16 19.87 5.79 2.08
C LEU A 16 18.39 6.19 2.06
N PHE A 17 17.75 6.18 3.24
CA PHE A 17 16.36 6.56 3.44
C PHE A 17 16.15 7.15 4.83
N PHE A 18 15.34 8.20 4.92
CA PHE A 18 14.84 8.68 6.21
C PHE A 18 13.86 7.65 6.79
N GLN A 19 14.09 7.22 8.03
CA GLN A 19 13.16 6.33 8.73
C GLN A 19 11.90 7.11 9.13
N PHE A 20 10.70 6.61 8.81
CA PHE A 20 9.43 7.22 9.21
C PHE A 20 8.84 6.55 10.46
N PRO A 21 8.78 7.22 11.63
CA PRO A 21 8.13 6.67 12.82
C PRO A 21 6.60 6.58 12.63
N LYS A 22 6.09 5.36 12.41
CA LYS A 22 4.66 5.10 12.15
C LYS A 22 3.70 5.73 13.18
N VAL A 23 4.12 5.87 14.43
CA VAL A 23 3.36 6.50 15.52
C VAL A 23 2.92 7.94 15.18
N LEU A 24 3.68 8.69 14.38
CA LEU A 24 3.33 10.06 13.92
C LEU A 24 2.08 10.09 13.00
N TYR A 25 1.68 8.97 12.41
CA TYR A 25 0.43 8.85 11.65
C TYR A 25 -0.74 8.35 12.49
N TYR A 26 -0.50 7.40 13.39
CA TYR A 26 -1.58 6.68 14.06
C TYR A 26 -1.94 7.28 15.43
N SER A 27 -0.96 7.75 16.20
CA SER A 27 -1.18 8.22 17.56
C SER A 27 -2.06 9.45 17.62
N GLN A 28 -3.08 9.43 18.47
CA GLN A 28 -3.97 10.58 18.66
C GLN A 28 -3.23 11.80 19.24
N LYS A 29 -2.08 11.63 19.91
CA LYS A 29 -1.22 12.73 20.38
C LYS A 29 -0.62 13.53 19.23
N TYR A 30 -0.18 12.86 18.17
CA TYR A 30 0.62 13.46 17.09
C TYR A 30 -0.14 13.61 15.76
N LYS A 31 -0.98 12.63 15.41
CA LYS A 31 -1.73 12.50 14.14
C LYS A 31 -2.33 13.80 13.64
N LYS A 32 -3.13 14.46 14.50
CA LYS A 32 -3.87 15.69 14.21
C LYS A 32 -3.16 16.99 14.62
N LYS A 33 -2.05 16.92 15.36
CA LYS A 33 -1.34 18.11 15.89
C LYS A 33 -0.19 18.59 15.01
N LEU A 34 0.40 17.68 14.23
CA LEU A 34 1.58 17.96 13.40
C LEU A 34 1.21 17.97 11.91
N SER A 35 1.67 18.99 11.19
CA SER A 35 1.65 19.02 9.73
C SER A 35 2.54 17.91 9.14
N LEU A 36 2.36 17.62 7.84
CA LEU A 36 3.25 16.69 7.13
C LEU A 36 4.70 17.20 7.11
N SER A 37 4.89 18.52 6.96
CA SER A 37 6.21 19.17 7.01
C SER A 37 6.87 19.08 8.40
N ALA A 38 6.10 19.14 9.48
CA ALA A 38 6.63 18.89 10.82
C ALA A 38 7.03 17.42 11.04
N LYS A 39 6.28 16.47 10.48
CA LYS A 39 6.66 15.05 10.49
C LYS A 39 7.92 14.79 9.65
N ALA A 40 8.09 15.50 8.53
CA ALA A 40 9.32 15.48 7.72
C ALA A 40 10.53 16.07 8.47
N ALA A 41 10.37 17.22 9.13
CA ALA A 41 11.39 17.80 10.01
C ALA A 41 11.81 16.86 11.15
N TYR A 42 10.86 16.14 11.77
CA TYR A 42 11.19 15.14 12.80
C TYR A 42 12.11 14.04 12.23
N MET A 43 11.77 13.45 11.07
CA MET A 43 12.59 12.41 10.44
C MET A 43 14.00 12.91 10.08
N VAL A 44 14.09 14.14 9.56
CA VAL A 44 15.36 14.81 9.23
C VAL A 44 16.24 14.99 10.47
N LEU A 45 15.67 15.44 11.59
CA LEU A 45 16.41 15.62 12.84
C LEU A 45 16.83 14.29 13.46
N MET A 46 15.99 13.26 13.37
CA MET A 46 16.29 11.90 13.84
C MET A 46 17.43 11.25 13.05
N ASP A 47 17.46 11.40 11.73
CA ASP A 47 18.60 10.95 10.90
C ASP A 47 19.90 11.73 11.21
N ARG A 48 19.75 13.02 11.54
CA ARG A 48 20.86 13.89 11.97
C ARG A 48 21.43 13.54 13.35
N GLU A 49 20.82 12.61 14.10
CA GLU A 49 21.30 12.21 15.41
C GLU A 49 22.67 11.50 15.31
N GLU A 50 22.83 10.64 14.29
CA GLU A 50 24.12 9.98 14.01
C GLU A 50 25.24 10.99 13.70
N TYR A 51 24.91 12.12 13.06
CA TYR A 51 25.86 13.22 12.83
C TYR A 51 26.20 13.96 14.13
N SER A 52 25.23 14.16 15.02
CA SER A 52 25.43 14.87 16.29
C SER A 52 26.30 14.05 17.25
N LEU A 53 26.05 12.73 17.33
CA LEU A 53 26.89 11.77 18.04
C LEU A 53 28.34 11.74 17.49
N LYS A 54 28.52 11.74 16.16
CA LYS A 54 29.85 11.80 15.51
C LYS A 54 30.65 13.09 15.77
N ASN A 55 30.00 14.16 16.23
CA ASN A 55 30.64 15.43 16.58
C ASN A 55 30.66 15.67 18.10
N GLU A 56 30.36 14.65 18.92
CA GLU A 56 30.30 14.72 20.38
C GLU A 56 29.38 15.84 20.90
N TRP A 57 28.28 16.13 20.16
CA TRP A 57 27.27 17.12 20.55
C TRP A 57 26.31 16.55 21.61
N ILE A 58 26.87 16.33 22.79
CA ILE A 58 26.22 15.78 23.98
C ILE A 58 26.38 16.81 25.11
N ASP A 59 25.34 17.07 25.90
CA ASP A 59 25.43 18.00 27.03
C ASP A 59 25.81 17.32 28.36
N GLU A 60 25.94 18.13 29.42
CA GLU A 60 26.46 17.72 30.74
C GLU A 60 25.60 16.63 31.41
N ASP A 61 24.33 16.54 31.03
CA ASP A 61 23.35 15.55 31.49
C ASP A 61 23.31 14.30 30.57
N GLY A 62 24.13 14.25 29.50
CA GLY A 62 24.20 13.14 28.55
C GLY A 62 23.24 13.23 27.36
N ASN A 63 22.54 14.34 27.15
CA ASN A 63 21.55 14.47 26.08
C ASN A 63 22.19 14.90 24.76
N VAL A 64 21.85 14.23 23.66
CA VAL A 64 22.27 14.61 22.30
C VAL A 64 21.55 15.90 21.88
N TYR A 65 22.30 16.83 21.28
CA TYR A 65 21.73 18.07 20.73
C TYR A 65 22.23 18.37 19.32
N PHE A 66 21.41 19.10 18.56
CA PHE A 66 21.71 19.56 17.21
C PHE A 66 22.06 21.05 17.23
N ILE A 67 23.19 21.40 16.61
CA ILE A 67 23.43 22.75 16.10
C ILE A 67 22.90 22.76 14.67
N PHE A 68 21.71 23.34 14.46
CA PHE A 68 21.08 23.39 13.14
C PHE A 68 20.28 24.68 12.95
N THR A 69 20.72 25.49 11.99
CA THR A 69 20.16 26.81 11.70
C THR A 69 18.75 26.71 11.11
N ASN A 70 18.09 27.86 10.94
CA ASN A 70 16.82 27.90 10.21
C ASN A 70 17.01 27.87 8.69
N GLN A 71 18.24 28.06 8.18
CA GLN A 71 18.54 28.00 6.75
C GLN A 71 18.85 26.57 6.33
N GLU A 72 19.72 25.84 7.05
CA GLU A 72 20.03 24.44 6.71
C GLU A 72 18.77 23.55 6.75
N LEU A 73 17.86 23.78 7.71
CA LEU A 73 16.58 23.07 7.79
C LEU A 73 15.53 23.59 6.77
N ALA A 74 15.73 24.78 6.20
CA ALA A 74 14.91 25.29 5.08
C ALA A 74 15.35 24.62 3.77
N ASP A 75 16.66 24.63 3.50
CA ASP A 75 17.29 24.07 2.31
C ASP A 75 17.07 22.55 2.22
N LEU A 76 17.18 21.82 3.34
CA LEU A 76 17.00 20.36 3.35
C LEU A 76 15.53 19.90 3.25
N LEU A 77 14.57 20.78 3.56
CA LEU A 77 13.13 20.50 3.47
C LEU A 77 12.46 21.13 2.24
N ASP A 78 13.21 21.90 1.44
CA ASP A 78 12.71 22.73 0.32
C ASP A 78 11.53 23.65 0.72
N VAL A 79 11.70 24.40 1.82
CA VAL A 79 10.69 25.33 2.34
C VAL A 79 11.29 26.67 2.78
N SER A 80 10.47 27.73 2.86
CA SER A 80 10.96 29.02 3.35
C SER A 80 11.44 28.95 4.83
N PRO A 81 12.45 29.75 5.24
CA PRO A 81 12.85 29.87 6.65
C PRO A 81 11.72 30.32 7.59
N ARG A 82 10.69 31.00 7.07
CA ARG A 82 9.46 31.33 7.82
C ARG A 82 8.61 30.08 8.10
N THR A 83 8.54 29.17 7.13
CA THR A 83 7.90 27.85 7.30
C THR A 83 8.64 27.03 8.35
N VAL A 84 9.98 27.03 8.34
CA VAL A 84 10.81 26.36 9.35
C VAL A 84 10.51 26.85 10.77
N ILE A 85 10.33 28.16 10.97
CA ILE A 85 9.98 28.72 12.29
C ILE A 85 8.60 28.21 12.77
N ASN A 86 7.63 28.04 11.87
CA ASN A 86 6.34 27.46 12.22
C ASN A 86 6.46 25.96 12.53
N ILE A 87 7.24 25.21 11.74
CA ILE A 87 7.52 23.79 11.95
C ILE A 87 8.20 23.52 13.30
N LYS A 88 9.22 24.31 13.67
CA LYS A 88 9.87 24.19 14.99
C LYS A 88 8.86 24.41 16.12
N LYS A 89 7.97 25.41 15.99
CA LYS A 89 6.87 25.65 16.94
C LYS A 89 5.83 24.53 16.99
N GLU A 90 5.49 23.89 15.87
CA GLU A 90 4.61 22.71 15.87
C GLU A 90 5.21 21.55 16.66
N LEU A 91 6.51 21.30 16.50
CA LEU A 91 7.22 20.25 17.25
C LEU A 91 7.41 20.62 18.74
N GLU A 92 7.71 21.89 19.05
CA GLU A 92 7.75 22.41 20.43
C GLU A 92 6.39 22.25 21.12
N ASN A 93 5.29 22.65 20.47
CA ASN A 93 3.91 22.49 20.98
C ASN A 93 3.45 21.02 21.10
N ALA A 94 4.17 20.08 20.47
CA ALA A 94 3.93 18.64 20.58
C ALA A 94 4.84 17.94 21.61
N ASN A 95 5.72 18.71 22.29
CA ASN A 95 6.81 18.22 23.15
C ASN A 95 7.77 17.26 22.41
N LEU A 96 8.04 17.51 21.12
CA LEU A 96 9.01 16.74 20.30
C LEU A 96 10.32 17.49 20.02
N LEU A 97 10.36 18.79 20.28
CA LEU A 97 11.55 19.63 20.07
C LEU A 97 11.68 20.63 21.22
N LEU A 98 12.89 20.84 21.70
CA LEU A 98 13.24 21.86 22.69
C LEU A 98 14.39 22.73 22.16
N GLN A 99 14.20 24.05 22.06
CA GLN A 99 15.26 24.99 21.70
C GLN A 99 15.84 25.71 22.92
N LYS A 100 17.07 25.35 23.31
CA LYS A 100 17.86 26.00 24.38
C LYS A 100 18.72 27.11 23.76
N LYS A 101 18.45 28.37 24.14
CA LYS A 101 19.28 29.52 23.74
C LYS A 101 20.51 29.58 24.63
N MET A 102 21.70 29.44 24.05
CA MET A 102 22.95 29.43 24.82
C MET A 102 23.49 30.85 25.10
N GLY A 103 23.34 31.77 24.14
CA GLY A 103 23.76 33.17 24.31
C GLY A 103 25.28 33.35 24.33
N PHE A 104 25.75 34.44 24.93
CA PHE A 104 27.18 34.76 24.98
C PHE A 104 27.91 33.93 26.04
N ASN A 105 28.84 33.08 25.61
CA ASN A 105 29.70 32.32 26.50
C ASN A 105 30.96 33.15 26.85
N PRO A 106 31.12 33.61 28.10
CA PRO A 106 32.25 34.45 28.50
C PRO A 106 33.60 33.69 28.54
N LYS A 107 33.60 32.35 28.57
CA LYS A 107 34.82 31.53 28.51
C LYS A 107 35.42 31.48 27.09
N THR A 108 34.58 31.53 26.05
CA THR A 108 34.99 31.45 24.64
C THR A 108 34.95 32.80 23.91
N GLY A 109 34.38 33.83 24.55
CA GLY A 109 34.27 35.18 23.99
C GLY A 109 33.31 35.28 22.80
N LYS A 110 32.42 34.31 22.61
CA LYS A 110 31.55 34.17 21.43
C LYS A 110 30.11 33.84 21.84
N ASN A 111 29.18 34.19 20.97
CA ASN A 111 27.79 33.78 21.10
C ASN A 111 27.64 32.33 20.63
N GLU A 112 27.25 31.42 21.52
CA GLU A 112 27.01 30.02 21.17
C GLU A 112 25.72 29.87 20.35
N PRO A 113 25.69 28.92 19.39
CA PRO A 113 24.48 28.59 18.66
C PRO A 113 23.41 28.03 19.60
N ASN A 114 22.13 28.21 19.24
CA ASN A 114 21.03 27.57 19.96
C ASN A 114 21.13 26.05 19.79
N ARG A 115 21.05 25.32 20.91
CA ARG A 115 20.98 23.86 20.91
C ARG A 115 19.53 23.44 20.72
N LEU A 116 19.28 22.52 19.80
CA LEU A 116 18.00 21.85 19.61
C LEU A 116 18.11 20.45 20.22
N TYR A 117 17.08 20.01 20.93
CA TYR A 117 16.97 18.64 21.45
C TYR A 117 15.71 18.02 20.87
N LEU A 118 15.83 16.82 20.30
CA LEU A 118 14.70 16.04 19.80
C LEU A 118 14.26 15.09 20.91
N ALA A 119 12.96 15.06 21.22
CA ALA A 119 12.43 14.16 22.25
C ALA A 119 11.92 12.85 21.64
N GLU A 120 12.04 11.76 22.39
CA GLU A 120 11.50 10.46 21.99
C GLU A 120 9.98 10.51 21.76
N LEU A 121 9.50 9.61 20.90
CA LEU A 121 8.10 9.46 20.59
C LEU A 121 7.42 8.57 21.63
N GLU A 122 6.62 9.16 22.50
CA GLU A 122 5.73 8.41 23.41
C GLU A 122 4.82 7.46 22.61
N VAL A 123 4.83 6.18 23.00
CA VAL A 123 3.94 5.14 22.47
C VAL A 123 3.05 4.65 23.60
N SER A 124 1.79 5.09 23.64
CA SER A 124 0.80 4.56 24.57
C SER A 124 0.22 3.22 24.08
N ALA A 125 -0.38 2.43 24.97
CA ALA A 125 -1.12 1.23 24.60
C ALA A 125 -2.24 1.51 23.58
N THR A 126 -2.88 2.68 23.67
CA THR A 126 -3.84 3.19 22.67
C THR A 126 -3.20 3.44 21.30
N ASP A 127 -1.93 3.83 21.21
CA ASP A 127 -1.25 4.04 19.93
C ASP A 127 -0.83 2.72 19.27
N VAL A 128 -0.51 1.70 20.09
CA VAL A 128 -0.32 0.32 19.62
C VAL A 128 -1.64 -0.24 19.07
N TYR A 129 -2.75 -0.05 19.79
CA TYR A 129 -4.09 -0.45 19.34
C TYR A 129 -4.54 0.30 18.07
N LEU A 130 -4.26 1.60 17.98
CA LEU A 130 -4.60 2.42 16.80
C LEU A 130 -3.86 1.99 15.54
N ARG A 131 -2.68 1.36 15.63
CA ARG A 131 -2.06 0.68 14.47
C ARG A 131 -3.01 -0.41 13.94
N GLY A 132 -3.48 -1.29 14.83
CA GLY A 132 -4.44 -2.34 14.52
C GLY A 132 -5.79 -1.83 13.99
N GLU A 133 -6.26 -0.66 14.41
CA GLU A 133 -7.43 -0.01 13.76
C GLU A 133 -7.13 0.52 12.37
N TYR A 134 -5.95 1.13 12.16
CA TYR A 134 -5.56 1.69 10.88
C TYR A 134 -5.40 0.61 9.81
N ASP A 135 -4.73 -0.49 10.15
CA ASP A 135 -4.53 -1.62 9.25
C ASP A 135 -5.84 -2.43 9.04
N LYS A 136 -6.87 -2.22 9.87
CA LYS A 136 -8.25 -2.73 9.68
C LYS A 136 -9.17 -1.79 8.89
N LYS A 137 -8.75 -0.55 8.57
CA LYS A 137 -9.61 0.39 7.83
C LYS A 137 -9.58 0.13 6.33
N VAL A 138 -10.52 -0.70 5.89
CA VAL A 138 -11.03 -0.73 4.52
C VAL A 138 -11.23 0.71 4.03
N PRO A 139 -10.80 1.08 2.80
CA PRO A 139 -11.00 2.43 2.29
C PRO A 139 -12.48 2.79 2.26
N GLN A 140 -12.92 3.65 3.19
CA GLN A 140 -14.24 4.26 3.11
C GLN A 140 -14.27 5.13 1.86
N SER A 141 -15.20 4.82 0.94
CA SER A 141 -15.50 5.73 -0.16
C SER A 141 -15.93 7.08 0.41
N LEU A 142 -15.38 8.16 -0.16
CA LEU A 142 -15.78 9.52 0.17
C LEU A 142 -17.19 9.76 -0.37
N ALA A 143 -18.20 9.42 0.43
CA ALA A 143 -19.59 9.70 0.11
C ALA A 143 -19.79 11.21 -0.06
N THR A 144 -20.26 11.60 -1.25
CA THR A 144 -20.25 13.00 -1.69
C THR A 144 -21.19 13.88 -0.87
N SER A 145 -20.65 14.66 0.06
CA SER A 145 -21.38 15.79 0.65
C SER A 145 -21.49 16.90 -0.38
N GLY A 146 -22.66 17.02 -1.02
CA GLY A 146 -22.87 17.90 -2.15
C GLY A 146 -22.90 19.39 -1.80
N SER A 147 -22.38 20.21 -2.72
CA SER A 147 -22.76 21.61 -2.90
C SER A 147 -22.74 21.92 -4.40
N ALA A 148 -23.54 22.89 -4.85
CA ALA A 148 -23.95 23.00 -6.25
C ALA A 148 -23.29 24.18 -7.00
N ASN A 149 -23.28 24.05 -8.33
CA ASN A 149 -23.21 25.10 -9.35
C ASN A 149 -22.02 26.08 -9.35
N SER A 150 -21.18 26.03 -10.40
CA SER A 150 -21.03 27.16 -11.35
C SER A 150 -20.21 26.81 -12.61
N ALA A 151 -20.47 27.57 -13.68
CA ALA A 151 -20.10 27.43 -15.09
C ALA A 151 -18.61 27.24 -15.50
N HIS A 152 -18.46 26.59 -16.66
CA HIS A 152 -17.34 26.67 -17.64
C HIS A 152 -17.31 28.05 -18.40
N PRO A 153 -16.48 28.32 -19.45
CA PRO A 153 -15.30 27.61 -20.05
C PRO A 153 -14.06 28.52 -20.38
N HIS A 154 -13.08 27.97 -21.13
CA HIS A 154 -12.00 28.64 -21.93
C HIS A 154 -10.81 29.25 -21.15
N SER A 155 -9.54 29.23 -21.61
CA SER A 155 -8.82 28.64 -22.79
C SER A 155 -7.31 28.45 -22.41
N SER A 156 -6.31 27.96 -23.19
CA SER A 156 -6.11 27.59 -24.62
C SER A 156 -5.14 26.34 -24.71
N VAL A 157 -4.76 25.66 -25.80
CA VAL A 157 -4.08 25.96 -27.12
C VAL A 157 -2.63 26.48 -26.97
N GLU A 158 -1.53 25.94 -27.53
CA GLU A 158 -1.21 24.77 -28.42
C GLU A 158 0.13 24.11 -27.91
N GLU A 159 0.75 23.02 -28.39
CA GLU A 159 0.97 22.47 -29.76
C GLU A 159 1.37 20.95 -29.73
N LEU A 160 1.51 20.28 -30.89
CA LEU A 160 1.82 18.84 -31.14
C LEU A 160 2.98 18.71 -32.18
N PRO A 161 3.56 17.54 -32.61
CA PRO A 161 2.96 16.17 -32.72
C PRO A 161 3.88 14.89 -32.61
N GLN A 162 3.24 13.69 -32.63
CA GLN A 162 3.73 12.38 -33.20
C GLN A 162 4.97 11.67 -32.56
N THR A 163 5.22 10.35 -32.66
CA THR A 163 4.63 9.21 -33.44
C THR A 163 4.69 7.84 -32.70
N LEU A 164 4.29 6.75 -33.37
CA LEU A 164 4.01 5.39 -32.87
C LEU A 164 5.20 4.44 -32.55
N ALA A 165 4.87 3.42 -31.72
CA ALA A 165 5.21 1.98 -31.82
C ALA A 165 6.45 1.33 -31.13
N THR A 166 6.10 0.32 -30.30
CA THR A 166 6.73 -1.01 -30.10
C THR A 166 8.21 -1.17 -29.70
N SER A 167 8.44 -1.42 -28.40
CA SER A 167 9.23 -2.57 -27.87
C SER A 167 9.16 -2.58 -26.33
N GLY A 168 9.38 -3.68 -25.60
CA GLY A 168 9.74 -5.02 -26.07
C GLY A 168 10.02 -6.06 -24.97
N GLY A 169 9.40 -5.93 -23.79
CA GLY A 169 9.36 -6.98 -22.77
C GLY A 169 10.53 -7.08 -21.77
N ALA A 170 10.18 -7.10 -20.48
CA ALA A 170 10.84 -7.92 -19.45
C ALA A 170 9.86 -8.11 -18.28
N ASN A 171 9.54 -9.35 -17.93
CA ASN A 171 8.51 -9.66 -16.93
C ASN A 171 8.95 -9.27 -15.51
N SER A 172 8.19 -8.39 -14.86
CA SER A 172 8.17 -8.30 -13.39
C SER A 172 6.79 -8.68 -12.90
N ALA A 173 6.60 -9.98 -12.59
CA ALA A 173 5.37 -10.50 -12.02
C ALA A 173 5.26 -10.02 -10.57
N LEU A 174 4.63 -8.85 -10.38
CA LEU A 174 4.49 -8.22 -9.08
C LEU A 174 3.44 -9.00 -8.28
N ASN A 175 3.93 -9.94 -7.46
CA ASN A 175 3.12 -10.85 -6.64
C ASN A 175 2.19 -10.06 -5.71
N LEU A 176 0.92 -9.90 -6.12
CA LEU A 176 -0.17 -9.41 -5.28
C LEU A 176 -0.62 -10.50 -4.29
N TYR A 177 0.34 -10.97 -3.47
CA TYR A 177 0.13 -12.01 -2.47
C TYR A 177 0.69 -11.68 -1.08
N ASN A 178 0.77 -10.39 -0.75
CA ASN A 178 0.91 -9.91 0.62
C ASN A 178 -0.43 -9.96 1.38
N ASN A 179 -1.11 -11.12 1.34
CA ASN A 179 -1.98 -11.51 2.45
C ASN A 179 -1.05 -11.98 3.59
N PHE A 180 -0.41 -11.03 4.28
CA PHE A 180 -0.01 -11.27 5.66
C PHE A 180 -1.31 -11.49 6.43
N LEU A 181 -1.61 -12.76 6.73
CA LEU A 181 -2.56 -13.07 7.80
C LEU A 181 -1.87 -12.61 9.09
N ASP A 182 -2.33 -11.48 9.62
CA ASP A 182 -1.70 -10.84 10.78
C ASP A 182 -2.00 -11.62 12.05
N THR A 183 -1.18 -12.62 12.31
CA THR A 183 -1.17 -13.41 13.54
C THR A 183 -0.60 -12.66 14.76
N SER A 184 -0.28 -11.35 14.64
CA SER A 184 0.19 -10.51 15.75
C SER A 184 -0.91 -9.71 16.45
N LEU A 185 -2.18 -9.90 16.06
CA LEU A 185 -3.33 -9.18 16.62
C LEU A 185 -3.87 -9.75 17.95
N ASP A 186 -3.69 -11.05 18.23
CA ASP A 186 -4.25 -11.71 19.43
C ASP A 186 -3.41 -11.43 20.68
N ASN A 187 -3.54 -10.22 21.21
CA ASN A 187 -2.87 -9.75 22.43
C ASN A 187 -3.62 -10.13 23.72
N ILE A 188 -4.68 -10.95 23.62
CA ILE A 188 -5.40 -11.51 24.78
C ILE A 188 -4.61 -12.73 25.27
N LYS A 189 -3.87 -12.55 26.37
CA LYS A 189 -2.99 -13.60 26.91
C LYS A 189 -3.74 -14.84 27.39
N ASP A 190 -4.99 -14.67 27.82
CA ASP A 190 -5.82 -15.72 28.42
C ASP A 190 -6.48 -16.66 27.39
N THR A 191 -6.14 -16.52 26.08
CA THR A 191 -6.71 -17.35 25.00
C THR A 191 -5.67 -18.04 24.11
N GLN A 192 -4.37 -17.99 24.47
CA GLN A 192 -3.26 -18.49 23.63
C GLN A 192 -2.91 -19.99 23.83
N GLU A 193 -3.77 -20.80 24.45
CA GLU A 193 -3.49 -22.22 24.71
C GLU A 193 -3.70 -23.16 23.51
N LEU A 194 -4.39 -22.73 22.45
CA LEU A 194 -4.76 -23.57 21.31
C LEU A 194 -3.78 -23.47 20.13
N ASP A 195 -2.84 -24.41 20.05
CA ASP A 195 -1.86 -24.47 18.95
C ASP A 195 -2.36 -25.29 17.74
N PHE A 196 -2.96 -24.60 16.77
CA PHE A 196 -3.36 -25.16 15.49
C PHE A 196 -2.25 -25.13 14.41
N SER A 197 -0.97 -25.02 14.80
CA SER A 197 0.14 -25.03 13.85
C SER A 197 0.19 -26.31 13.01
N SER A 198 0.58 -26.18 11.74
CA SER A 198 0.55 -27.29 10.78
C SER A 198 1.47 -28.47 11.14
N TYR A 199 2.47 -28.28 12.01
CA TYR A 199 3.33 -29.36 12.50
C TYR A 199 2.62 -30.32 13.48
N ASN A 200 1.48 -29.92 14.07
CA ASN A 200 0.67 -30.78 14.93
C ASN A 200 -0.23 -31.77 14.16
N PHE A 201 -0.20 -31.73 12.81
CA PHE A 201 -1.07 -32.52 11.95
C PHE A 201 -0.28 -33.28 10.88
N SER A 202 -0.67 -34.53 10.62
CA SER A 202 -0.16 -35.28 9.48
C SER A 202 -0.62 -34.68 8.15
N GLU A 203 0.12 -34.93 7.07
CA GLU A 203 -0.24 -34.49 5.71
C GLU A 203 -1.66 -34.94 5.32
N ALA A 204 -2.08 -36.13 5.74
CA ALA A 204 -3.43 -36.65 5.50
C ALA A 204 -4.52 -35.84 6.23
N GLN A 205 -4.27 -35.43 7.49
CA GLN A 205 -5.17 -34.57 8.25
C GLN A 205 -5.24 -33.16 7.64
N LEU A 206 -4.09 -32.56 7.34
CA LEU A 206 -4.01 -31.25 6.66
C LEU A 206 -4.76 -31.28 5.33
N LYS A 207 -4.62 -32.35 4.54
CA LYS A 207 -5.34 -32.53 3.28
C LYS A 207 -6.85 -32.63 3.50
N ALA A 208 -7.31 -33.41 4.48
CA ALA A 208 -8.74 -33.54 4.79
C ALA A 208 -9.35 -32.21 5.28
N GLN A 209 -8.67 -31.51 6.19
CA GLN A 209 -9.07 -30.18 6.68
C GLN A 209 -9.19 -29.17 5.53
N ASN A 210 -8.18 -29.09 4.66
CA ASN A 210 -8.18 -28.19 3.52
C ASN A 210 -9.26 -28.55 2.49
N GLN A 211 -9.54 -29.84 2.27
CA GLN A 211 -10.61 -30.29 1.39
C GLN A 211 -12.00 -29.94 1.94
N ASP A 212 -12.22 -30.07 3.26
CA ASP A 212 -13.48 -29.66 3.88
C ASP A 212 -13.71 -28.14 3.78
N LEU A 213 -12.70 -27.33 4.16
CA LEU A 213 -12.76 -25.87 4.06
C LEU A 213 -12.97 -25.38 2.62
N VAL A 214 -12.42 -26.07 1.62
CA VAL A 214 -12.72 -25.78 0.21
C VAL A 214 -14.14 -26.19 -0.15
N LYS A 215 -14.57 -27.42 0.16
CA LYS A 215 -15.93 -27.93 -0.14
C LYS A 215 -17.04 -27.07 0.49
N ASN A 216 -16.82 -26.57 1.70
CA ASN A 216 -17.78 -25.75 2.44
C ASN A 216 -17.65 -24.25 2.15
N SER A 217 -16.72 -23.83 1.28
CA SER A 217 -16.45 -22.40 0.98
C SER A 217 -17.67 -21.59 0.53
N LYS A 218 -18.71 -22.24 0.01
CA LYS A 218 -19.96 -21.60 -0.41
C LYS A 218 -20.72 -20.90 0.75
N SER A 219 -20.58 -21.34 2.00
CA SER A 219 -21.22 -20.66 3.14
C SER A 219 -20.45 -19.39 3.52
N PHE A 220 -19.21 -19.53 3.99
CA PHE A 220 -18.43 -18.40 4.52
C PHE A 220 -18.02 -17.36 3.46
N LEU A 221 -18.07 -17.68 2.16
CA LEU A 221 -17.93 -16.67 1.10
C LEU A 221 -19.21 -15.84 0.85
N LYS A 222 -20.39 -16.30 1.30
CA LYS A 222 -21.65 -15.53 1.24
C LYS A 222 -21.89 -14.67 2.50
N GLU A 223 -21.16 -14.90 3.59
CA GLU A 223 -21.33 -14.22 4.87
C GLU A 223 -20.54 -12.89 4.99
N GLY A 224 -19.80 -12.51 3.94
CA GLY A 224 -19.09 -11.24 3.86
C GLY A 224 -19.94 -10.07 3.36
N THR A 225 -19.48 -8.82 3.56
CA THR A 225 -20.17 -7.58 3.15
C THR A 225 -20.13 -7.29 1.65
N HIS A 226 -20.01 -8.31 0.81
CA HIS A 226 -19.92 -8.21 -0.65
C HIS A 226 -20.70 -9.36 -1.28
N GLU A 227 -21.59 -9.05 -2.22
CA GLU A 227 -22.28 -10.08 -2.99
C GLU A 227 -21.28 -10.86 -3.86
N LEU A 228 -21.58 -12.15 -4.04
CA LEU A 228 -20.63 -13.09 -4.63
C LEU A 228 -20.65 -12.98 -6.16
N PHE A 229 -19.61 -12.37 -6.73
CA PHE A 229 -19.44 -12.20 -8.19
C PHE A 229 -19.25 -13.49 -8.99
N LEU A 230 -19.31 -14.65 -8.33
CA LEU A 230 -19.13 -15.97 -8.93
C LEU A 230 -20.43 -16.75 -8.76
N SER A 231 -20.96 -17.25 -9.88
CA SER A 231 -22.12 -18.13 -9.88
C SER A 231 -21.85 -19.41 -9.07
N GLU A 232 -22.90 -20.10 -8.65
CA GLU A 232 -22.75 -21.29 -7.81
C GLU A 232 -21.98 -22.41 -8.54
N GLU A 233 -22.10 -22.50 -9.86
CA GLU A 233 -21.32 -23.41 -10.71
C GLU A 233 -19.85 -23.02 -10.78
N ALA A 234 -19.53 -21.72 -10.73
CA ALA A 234 -18.15 -21.23 -10.72
C ALA A 234 -17.47 -21.53 -9.37
N ILE A 235 -18.20 -21.37 -8.26
CA ILE A 235 -17.75 -21.81 -6.93
C ILE A 235 -17.53 -23.33 -6.94
N ASN A 236 -18.54 -24.13 -7.32
CA ASN A 236 -18.45 -25.59 -7.40
C ASN A 236 -17.29 -26.06 -8.31
N LEU A 237 -17.03 -25.36 -9.41
CA LEU A 237 -15.89 -25.63 -10.29
C LEU A 237 -14.56 -25.36 -9.60
N LEU A 238 -14.39 -24.23 -8.90
CA LEU A 238 -13.17 -23.95 -8.14
C LEU A 238 -12.98 -24.97 -7.00
N GLN A 239 -14.05 -25.42 -6.35
CA GLN A 239 -13.98 -26.46 -5.31
C GLN A 239 -13.43 -27.80 -5.81
N MET A 240 -13.70 -28.17 -7.06
CA MET A 240 -13.16 -29.42 -7.66
C MET A 240 -11.67 -29.34 -8.04
N TRP A 241 -11.07 -28.14 -8.08
CA TRP A 241 -9.70 -27.92 -8.58
C TRP A 241 -8.74 -27.26 -7.57
N CYS A 242 -9.26 -26.69 -6.49
CA CYS A 242 -8.46 -26.12 -5.41
C CYS A 242 -8.24 -27.16 -4.30
N ASN A 243 -6.98 -27.42 -3.94
CA ASN A 243 -6.63 -28.33 -2.84
C ASN A 243 -6.58 -27.63 -1.48
N SER A 244 -6.67 -26.29 -1.42
CA SER A 244 -6.70 -25.53 -0.17
C SER A 244 -7.43 -24.18 -0.28
N PRO A 245 -7.87 -23.58 0.85
CA PRO A 245 -8.48 -22.25 0.88
C PRO A 245 -7.54 -21.14 0.40
N GLN A 246 -6.22 -21.29 0.57
CA GLN A 246 -5.23 -20.34 0.05
C GLN A 246 -5.16 -20.41 -1.49
N GLN A 247 -5.26 -21.60 -2.09
CA GLN A 247 -5.35 -21.77 -3.54
C GLN A 247 -6.67 -21.19 -4.08
N LEU A 248 -7.80 -21.46 -3.41
CA LEU A 248 -9.10 -20.89 -3.76
C LEU A 248 -9.07 -19.35 -3.74
N ARG A 249 -8.56 -18.76 -2.65
CA ARG A 249 -8.35 -17.30 -2.53
C ARG A 249 -7.44 -16.76 -3.64
N LYS A 250 -6.42 -17.51 -4.08
CA LYS A 250 -5.51 -17.10 -5.15
C LYS A 250 -6.20 -17.05 -6.50
N MET A 251 -6.99 -18.08 -6.83
CA MET A 251 -7.82 -18.12 -8.05
C MET A 251 -8.78 -16.91 -8.09
N VAL A 252 -9.52 -16.66 -7.01
CA VAL A 252 -10.46 -15.53 -6.91
C VAL A 252 -9.74 -14.19 -7.06
N GLY A 253 -8.61 -14.00 -6.36
CA GLY A 253 -7.80 -12.79 -6.44
C GLY A 253 -7.26 -12.50 -7.83
N ILE A 254 -6.84 -13.52 -8.59
CA ILE A 254 -6.38 -13.34 -9.98
C ILE A 254 -7.50 -12.84 -10.89
N ILE A 255 -8.75 -13.33 -10.73
CA ILE A 255 -9.89 -12.87 -11.52
C ILE A 255 -10.19 -11.39 -11.22
N LEU A 256 -10.22 -11.00 -9.94
CA LEU A 256 -10.46 -9.61 -9.53
C LEU A 256 -9.33 -8.67 -9.98
N ASN A 257 -8.08 -9.11 -9.91
CA ASN A 257 -6.93 -8.36 -10.43
C ASN A 257 -7.00 -8.17 -11.94
N ALA A 258 -7.46 -9.18 -12.69
CA ALA A 258 -7.66 -9.08 -14.13
C ALA A 258 -8.78 -8.08 -14.49
N LYS A 259 -9.90 -8.11 -13.76
CA LYS A 259 -10.98 -7.10 -13.88
C LYS A 259 -10.46 -5.68 -13.61
N ASN A 260 -9.75 -5.49 -12.50
CA ASN A 260 -9.18 -4.21 -12.11
C ASN A 260 -8.14 -3.69 -13.12
N ALA A 261 -7.37 -4.57 -13.76
CA ALA A 261 -6.45 -4.20 -14.83
C ALA A 261 -7.18 -3.65 -16.06
N VAL A 262 -8.29 -4.27 -16.49
CA VAL A 262 -9.10 -3.75 -17.61
C VAL A 262 -9.71 -2.39 -17.27
N CYS A 263 -10.26 -2.21 -16.06
CA CYS A 263 -10.76 -0.90 -15.61
C CYS A 263 -9.66 0.17 -15.67
N LYS A 264 -8.46 -0.11 -15.13
CA LYS A 264 -7.35 0.86 -15.09
C LYS A 264 -6.77 1.17 -16.47
N GLU A 265 -6.64 0.19 -17.34
CA GLU A 265 -6.12 0.40 -18.70
C GLU A 265 -7.09 1.16 -19.62
N ASN A 266 -8.34 1.35 -19.16
CA ASN A 266 -9.39 2.06 -19.89
C ASN A 266 -10.07 3.12 -18.99
N GLU A 267 -9.32 3.70 -18.05
CA GLU A 267 -9.82 4.65 -17.04
C GLU A 267 -10.47 5.89 -17.69
N GLU A 268 -9.88 6.40 -18.78
CA GLU A 268 -10.42 7.48 -19.62
C GLU A 268 -11.77 7.15 -20.29
N LEU A 269 -12.09 5.86 -20.46
CA LEU A 269 -13.36 5.38 -21.03
C LEU A 269 -14.40 5.05 -19.95
N GLY A 270 -14.08 5.25 -18.67
CA GLY A 270 -14.99 5.00 -17.55
C GLY A 270 -15.37 3.53 -17.34
N VAL A 271 -14.51 2.59 -17.71
CA VAL A 271 -14.85 1.15 -17.74
C VAL A 271 -15.11 0.58 -16.36
N PHE A 272 -16.36 0.13 -16.13
CA PHE A 272 -16.79 -0.57 -14.93
C PHE A 272 -17.51 -1.88 -15.29
N PHE A 273 -17.64 -2.78 -14.31
CA PHE A 273 -18.34 -4.05 -14.47
C PHE A 273 -19.30 -4.26 -13.30
N VAL A 274 -20.57 -4.54 -13.61
CA VAL A 274 -21.57 -4.97 -12.61
C VAL A 274 -21.33 -6.45 -12.35
N LEU A 275 -20.80 -6.77 -11.18
CA LEU A 275 -20.33 -8.12 -10.84
C LEU A 275 -21.47 -9.11 -10.53
N GLU A 276 -22.68 -8.61 -10.29
CA GLU A 276 -23.91 -9.41 -10.20
C GLU A 276 -24.54 -9.75 -11.57
N GLU A 277 -24.06 -9.20 -12.70
CA GLU A 277 -24.69 -9.48 -14.01
C GLU A 277 -24.49 -10.95 -14.41
N GLU A 278 -25.58 -11.72 -14.50
CA GLU A 278 -25.58 -13.15 -14.81
C GLU A 278 -24.76 -13.49 -16.08
N ALA A 279 -24.87 -12.64 -17.12
CA ALA A 279 -24.12 -12.80 -18.36
C ALA A 279 -22.61 -12.58 -18.19
N LEU A 280 -22.16 -11.81 -17.20
CA LEU A 280 -20.74 -11.70 -16.84
C LEU A 280 -20.29 -12.94 -16.06
N GLN A 281 -21.08 -13.39 -15.08
CA GLN A 281 -20.77 -14.58 -14.29
C GLN A 281 -20.65 -15.84 -15.16
N GLU A 282 -21.55 -16.00 -16.15
CA GLU A 282 -21.50 -17.06 -17.16
C GLU A 282 -20.22 -16.99 -18.03
N LYS A 283 -19.73 -15.79 -18.37
CA LYS A 283 -18.46 -15.62 -19.09
C LYS A 283 -17.25 -15.93 -18.21
N ILE A 284 -17.26 -15.57 -16.92
CA ILE A 284 -16.22 -15.98 -15.96
C ILE A 284 -16.20 -17.52 -15.81
N LEU A 285 -17.36 -18.16 -15.60
CA LEU A 285 -17.51 -19.62 -15.53
C LEU A 285 -16.95 -20.33 -16.77
N ASN A 286 -17.36 -19.90 -17.97
CA ASN A 286 -16.90 -20.49 -19.23
C ASN A 286 -15.41 -20.21 -19.52
N THR A 287 -14.82 -19.23 -18.85
CA THR A 287 -13.38 -18.94 -18.94
C THR A 287 -12.58 -19.78 -17.96
N LEU A 288 -13.08 -20.01 -16.73
CA LEU A 288 -12.54 -21.01 -15.81
C LEU A 288 -12.56 -22.42 -16.43
N ARG A 289 -13.66 -22.82 -17.08
CA ARG A 289 -13.77 -24.12 -17.77
C ARG A 289 -12.71 -24.28 -18.86
N ARG A 290 -12.53 -23.26 -19.72
CA ARG A 290 -11.51 -23.28 -20.79
C ARG A 290 -10.08 -23.31 -20.23
N TYR A 291 -9.79 -22.48 -19.22
CA TYR A 291 -8.52 -22.47 -18.50
C TYR A 291 -8.15 -23.85 -17.91
N PHE A 292 -9.08 -24.47 -17.17
CA PHE A 292 -8.86 -25.79 -16.57
C PHE A 292 -8.75 -26.91 -17.62
N ASN A 293 -9.48 -26.82 -18.74
CA ASN A 293 -9.32 -27.74 -19.86
C ASN A 293 -7.91 -27.67 -20.44
N ALA A 294 -7.43 -26.48 -20.80
CA ALA A 294 -6.10 -26.29 -21.39
C ALA A 294 -4.96 -26.81 -20.51
N ILE A 295 -5.09 -26.70 -19.18
CA ILE A 295 -4.15 -27.30 -18.21
C ILE A 295 -4.21 -28.84 -18.26
N ARG A 296 -5.41 -29.44 -18.37
CA ARG A 296 -5.60 -30.90 -18.41
C ARG A 296 -5.09 -31.53 -19.70
N THR A 297 -5.37 -30.90 -20.83
CA THR A 297 -4.93 -31.31 -22.17
C THR A 297 -3.45 -30.99 -22.44
N LYS A 298 -2.83 -30.15 -21.60
CA LYS A 298 -1.46 -29.59 -21.76
C LYS A 298 -1.31 -28.75 -23.04
N GLU A 299 -2.40 -28.12 -23.47
CA GLU A 299 -2.41 -27.13 -24.55
C GLU A 299 -1.35 -26.04 -24.31
N ASN A 300 -0.75 -25.57 -25.40
CA ASN A 300 0.20 -24.45 -25.42
C ASN A 300 1.42 -24.55 -24.48
N LYS A 301 1.69 -25.74 -23.90
CA LYS A 301 2.79 -26.00 -22.93
C LYS A 301 2.79 -24.99 -21.75
N ILE A 302 1.62 -24.69 -21.19
CA ILE A 302 1.46 -23.72 -20.08
C ILE A 302 2.33 -24.12 -18.88
N THR A 303 3.34 -23.29 -18.56
CA THR A 303 4.24 -23.45 -17.41
C THR A 303 3.90 -22.54 -16.23
N ASN A 304 3.32 -21.36 -16.49
CA ASN A 304 2.86 -20.43 -15.46
C ASN A 304 1.32 -20.34 -15.50
N TYR A 305 0.68 -21.14 -14.65
CA TYR A 305 -0.78 -21.23 -14.55
C TYR A 305 -1.42 -19.91 -14.10
N GLU A 306 -0.77 -19.16 -13.21
CA GLU A 306 -1.32 -17.92 -12.65
C GLU A 306 -1.34 -16.79 -13.68
N ASN A 307 -0.26 -16.59 -14.42
CA ASN A 307 -0.21 -15.63 -15.53
C ASN A 307 -1.16 -16.05 -16.68
N TYR A 308 -1.33 -17.34 -16.93
CA TYR A 308 -2.26 -17.83 -17.95
C TYR A 308 -3.72 -17.58 -17.55
N LEU A 309 -4.09 -17.81 -16.28
CA LEU A 309 -5.41 -17.44 -15.75
C LEU A 309 -5.64 -15.93 -15.84
N PHE A 310 -4.67 -15.13 -15.41
CA PHE A 310 -4.75 -13.67 -15.45
C PHE A 310 -4.98 -13.17 -16.88
N GLY A 311 -4.20 -13.66 -17.86
CA GLY A 311 -4.35 -13.31 -19.27
C GLY A 311 -5.72 -13.73 -19.84
N SER A 312 -6.16 -14.96 -19.58
CA SER A 312 -7.48 -15.44 -20.03
C SER A 312 -8.64 -14.63 -19.44
N MET A 313 -8.57 -14.28 -18.16
CA MET A 313 -9.60 -13.45 -17.50
C MET A 313 -9.55 -12.01 -18.00
N LYS A 314 -8.37 -11.41 -18.16
CA LYS A 314 -8.20 -10.04 -18.64
C LYS A 314 -8.76 -9.88 -20.04
N ASN A 315 -8.45 -10.82 -20.94
CA ASN A 315 -8.98 -10.83 -22.30
C ASN A 315 -10.52 -10.97 -22.28
N MET A 316 -11.08 -11.87 -21.47
CA MET A 316 -12.53 -12.02 -21.32
C MET A 316 -13.21 -10.73 -20.85
N PHE A 317 -12.69 -10.05 -19.81
CA PHE A 317 -13.26 -8.78 -19.34
C PHE A 317 -13.20 -7.68 -20.42
N ALA A 318 -12.10 -7.58 -21.18
CA ALA A 318 -11.96 -6.62 -22.27
C ALA A 318 -12.90 -6.93 -23.45
N GLU A 319 -12.99 -8.19 -23.88
CA GLU A 319 -13.94 -8.66 -24.90
C GLU A 319 -15.38 -8.38 -24.49
N TYR A 320 -15.73 -8.67 -23.24
CA TYR A 320 -17.08 -8.47 -22.71
C TYR A 320 -17.48 -6.99 -22.69
N TRP A 321 -16.61 -6.10 -22.18
CA TRP A 321 -16.85 -4.66 -22.21
C TRP A 321 -17.00 -4.13 -23.63
N ASN A 322 -16.10 -4.51 -24.54
CA ASN A 322 -16.16 -4.09 -25.94
C ASN A 322 -17.49 -4.51 -26.60
N ASN A 323 -18.01 -5.70 -26.29
CA ASN A 323 -19.31 -6.16 -26.76
C ASN A 323 -20.50 -5.39 -26.13
N GLN A 324 -20.42 -4.97 -24.86
CA GLN A 324 -21.44 -4.09 -24.26
C GLN A 324 -21.41 -2.69 -24.90
N ALA A 325 -20.22 -2.09 -25.05
CA ALA A 325 -20.03 -0.78 -25.66
C ALA A 325 -20.46 -0.74 -27.15
N LEU A 326 -20.28 -1.84 -27.89
CA LEU A 326 -20.79 -1.95 -29.26
C LEU A 326 -22.33 -2.03 -29.31
N LYS A 327 -22.98 -2.77 -28.39
CA LYS A 327 -24.45 -2.80 -28.29
C LYS A 327 -25.03 -1.42 -27.97
N GLN A 328 -24.37 -0.65 -27.09
CA GLN A 328 -24.77 0.72 -26.74
C GLN A 328 -24.56 1.74 -27.88
N ARG A 329 -23.90 1.37 -28.98
CA ARG A 329 -23.72 2.20 -30.19
C ARG A 329 -24.63 1.80 -31.35
N LEU A 330 -25.43 0.74 -31.19
CA LEU A 330 -26.30 0.16 -32.22
C LEU A 330 -27.79 0.26 -31.86
N ASN A 331 -28.10 0.77 -30.66
CA ASN A 331 -29.44 1.01 -30.13
C ASN A 331 -29.64 2.51 -29.88
#